data_AF-A0A958XBS1-F1
#
_entry.id   AF-A0A958XBS1-F1
#
_cell.length_a   1.000
_cell.length_b   1.000
_cell.length_c   1.000
_cell.angle_alpha   90.00
_cell.angle_beta   90.00
_cell.angle_gamma   90.00
#
_symmetry.space_group_name_H-M   'P 1'
#
loop_
_entity.id
_entity.type
_entity.pdbx_description
1 polymer ?
#
loop_
_entity_poly.entity_id
_entity_poly.type
_entity_poly.pdbx_seq_one_letter_code
_entity_poly.pdbx_strand_id
1 'polypeptide(L)'
;MKRTKKSGFLKSLLPALFLLACLLATTTSALAQTPVTEAQQNYNWKSTDDAKAILKSNVEMINQQMPGYTQGTTLYENALRRVAYYKAIVYEIDRGESLSKSLENALPAAATLGYTKEASYTSKVVLRALHEEARVMLVD
;
A
#
# COMPACT_ATOMS: atom_id res chain seq x y z
N MET A 1 13.41 -73.80 37.19
CA MET A 1 12.57 -72.85 36.42
C MET A 1 13.46 -71.95 35.56
N LYS A 2 12.98 -71.55 34.37
CA LYS A 2 13.72 -71.15 33.16
C LYS A 2 14.41 -69.77 33.22
N ARG A 3 15.53 -69.68 32.49
CA ARG A 3 16.39 -68.52 32.26
C ARG A 3 15.83 -67.52 31.21
N THR A 4 15.97 -66.23 31.52
CA THR A 4 16.47 -65.07 30.73
C THR A 4 15.84 -64.55 29.41
N LYS A 5 15.64 -63.21 29.45
CA LYS A 5 15.98 -62.11 28.50
C LYS A 5 15.17 -61.90 27.21
N LYS A 6 14.61 -60.69 27.07
CA LYS A 6 14.71 -59.84 25.85
C LYS A 6 14.75 -58.33 26.22
N SER A 7 15.95 -57.79 26.42
CA SER A 7 16.23 -56.35 26.37
C SER A 7 16.87 -56.05 25.01
N GLY A 8 16.04 -55.70 24.01
CA GLY A 8 16.55 -55.48 22.64
C GLY A 8 15.92 -54.32 21.88
N PHE A 9 14.87 -53.68 22.39
CA PHE A 9 14.14 -52.66 21.63
C PHE A 9 14.64 -51.22 21.89
N LEU A 10 15.16 -50.94 23.08
CA LEU A 10 15.53 -49.57 23.50
C LEU A 10 16.85 -49.04 22.89
N LYS A 11 17.72 -49.90 22.34
CA LYS A 11 19.01 -49.47 21.78
C LYS A 11 18.93 -49.00 20.32
N SER A 12 17.84 -49.29 19.63
CA SER A 12 17.65 -48.91 18.21
C SER A 12 16.98 -47.54 18.02
N LEU A 13 16.44 -46.95 19.08
CA LEU A 13 15.68 -45.69 19.04
C LEU A 13 16.57 -44.44 19.17
N LEU A 14 17.74 -44.58 19.81
CA LEU A 14 18.71 -43.49 20.00
C LEU A 14 19.26 -42.89 18.69
N PRO A 15 19.70 -43.67 17.68
CA PRO A 15 20.23 -43.08 16.45
C PRO A 15 19.13 -42.43 15.58
N ALA A 16 17.89 -42.92 15.65
CA ALA A 16 16.76 -42.33 14.94
C ALA A 16 16.38 -40.95 15.52
N LEU A 17 16.44 -40.81 16.84
CA LEU A 17 16.16 -39.54 17.51
C LEU A 17 17.28 -38.51 17.27
N PHE A 18 18.54 -38.96 17.16
CA PHE A 18 19.66 -38.11 16.78
C PHE A 18 19.58 -37.60 15.33
N LEU A 19 19.18 -38.45 14.37
CA LEU A 19 18.94 -38.04 12.98
C LEU A 19 17.77 -37.06 12.85
N LEU A 20 16.70 -37.24 13.64
CA LEU A 20 15.58 -36.31 13.68
C LEU A 20 15.98 -34.93 14.24
N ALA A 21 16.87 -34.88 15.24
CA ALA A 21 17.41 -33.64 15.77
C ALA A 21 18.28 -32.88 14.75
N CYS A 22 19.07 -33.59 13.93
CA CYS A 22 19.86 -32.97 12.86
C CYS A 22 18.98 -32.39 11.73
N LEU A 23 17.84 -33.02 11.42
CA LEU A 23 16.89 -32.51 10.43
C LEU A 23 16.16 -31.22 10.88
N LEU A 24 15.97 -31.04 12.18
CA LEU A 24 15.38 -29.82 12.76
C LEU A 24 16.36 -28.64 12.81
N ALA A 25 17.67 -28.90 12.78
CA ALA A 25 18.71 -27.87 12.76
C ALA A 25 18.92 -27.26 11.36
N THR A 26 18.41 -27.90 10.29
CA THR A 26 18.41 -27.35 8.93
C THR A 26 17.07 -26.67 8.61
N THR A 27 16.52 -25.91 9.56
CA THR A 27 15.50 -24.92 9.25
C THR A 27 16.17 -23.85 8.39
N THR A 28 16.16 -24.10 7.08
CA THR A 28 16.28 -23.04 6.09
C THR A 28 15.30 -21.98 6.52
N SER A 29 15.81 -20.79 6.82
CA SER A 29 14.99 -19.61 6.92
C SER A 29 14.28 -19.51 5.59
N ALA A 30 13.04 -20.01 5.52
CA ALA A 30 12.13 -19.62 4.48
C ALA A 30 12.03 -18.12 4.66
N LEU A 31 12.79 -17.38 3.85
CA LEU A 31 12.50 -16.00 3.55
C LEU A 31 11.07 -16.06 3.01
N ALA A 32 10.12 -15.91 3.92
CA ALA A 32 8.77 -15.60 3.57
C ALA A 32 8.92 -14.42 2.62
N GLN A 33 8.62 -14.64 1.34
CA GLN A 33 8.45 -13.56 0.40
C GLN A 33 7.26 -12.79 0.96
N THR A 34 7.55 -11.78 1.76
CA THR A 34 6.57 -10.79 2.13
C THR A 34 5.99 -10.32 0.81
N PRO A 35 4.67 -10.40 0.60
CA PRO A 35 4.08 -9.78 -0.57
C PRO A 35 4.57 -8.34 -0.56
N VAL A 36 5.31 -7.96 -1.60
CA VAL A 36 5.74 -6.57 -1.81
C VAL A 36 4.43 -5.80 -1.90
N THR A 37 4.03 -5.25 -0.76
CA THR A 37 2.92 -4.30 -0.71
C THR A 37 3.47 -3.12 -1.52
N GLU A 38 2.69 -2.49 -2.39
CA GLU A 38 3.15 -1.39 -3.28
C GLU A 38 3.99 -0.33 -2.51
N ALA A 39 3.80 -0.21 -1.18
CA ALA A 39 4.65 0.51 -0.21
C ALA A 39 6.15 0.15 -0.16
N GLN A 40 6.63 -0.93 -0.80
CA GLN A 40 8.04 -1.34 -0.86
C GLN A 40 8.69 -1.14 -2.22
N GLN A 41 7.97 -0.59 -3.20
CA GLN A 41 8.60 -0.19 -4.46
C GLN A 41 9.43 1.07 -4.22
N ASN A 42 10.75 0.95 -4.39
CA ASN A 42 11.70 2.05 -4.27
C ASN A 42 11.59 2.93 -5.52
N TYR A 43 10.53 3.74 -5.57
CA TYR A 43 10.34 4.72 -6.62
C TYR A 43 11.28 5.90 -6.46
N ASN A 44 11.78 6.43 -7.58
CA ASN A 44 12.48 7.69 -7.60
C ASN A 44 11.46 8.83 -7.48
N TRP A 45 11.08 9.14 -6.24
CA TRP A 45 10.12 10.20 -5.96
C TRP A 45 10.73 11.57 -6.23
N LYS A 46 9.94 12.46 -6.84
CA LYS A 46 10.26 13.88 -6.89
C LYS A 46 10.45 14.45 -5.49
N SER A 47 11.18 15.56 -5.39
CA SER A 47 11.30 16.28 -4.12
C SER A 47 9.93 16.70 -3.59
N THR A 48 9.78 16.83 -2.27
CA THR A 48 8.51 17.23 -1.65
C THR A 48 8.05 18.61 -2.11
N ASP A 49 8.99 19.53 -2.36
CA ASP A 49 8.67 20.87 -2.86
C ASP A 49 8.21 20.84 -4.32
N ASP A 50 8.88 20.07 -5.18
CA ASP A 50 8.44 19.87 -6.57
C ASP A 50 7.08 19.18 -6.63
N ALA A 51 6.88 18.14 -5.82
CA ALA A 51 5.61 17.43 -5.73
C ALA A 51 4.48 18.38 -5.33
N LYS A 52 4.69 19.22 -4.31
CA LYS A 52 3.70 20.24 -3.90
C LYS A 52 3.42 21.23 -5.02
N ALA A 53 4.45 21.70 -5.73
CA ALA A 53 4.27 22.63 -6.84
C ALA A 53 3.44 22.03 -7.98
N ILE A 54 3.75 20.78 -8.38
CA ILE A 54 3.02 20.05 -9.42
C ILE A 54 1.56 19.83 -9.01
N LEU A 55 1.32 19.37 -7.77
CA LEU A 55 -0.03 19.11 -7.27
C LEU A 55 -0.88 20.38 -7.20
N LYS A 56 -0.31 21.49 -6.72
CA LYS A 56 -0.98 22.79 -6.67
C LYS A 56 -1.32 23.31 -8.07
N SER A 57 -0.38 23.20 -9.02
CA SER A 57 -0.61 23.56 -10.42
C SER A 57 -1.75 22.74 -11.06
N ASN A 58 -1.80 21.43 -10.81
CA ASN A 58 -2.91 20.59 -11.28
C ASN A 58 -4.25 20.97 -10.67
N VAL A 59 -4.28 21.30 -9.37
CA VAL A 59 -5.49 21.79 -8.70
C VAL A 59 -5.97 23.10 -9.34
N GLU A 60 -5.06 24.03 -9.62
CA GLU A 60 -5.39 25.30 -10.28
C GLU A 60 -5.96 25.08 -11.69
N MET A 61 -5.30 24.24 -12.49
CA MET A 61 -5.77 23.87 -13.83
C MET A 61 -7.17 23.26 -13.79
N ILE A 62 -7.42 22.31 -12.89
CA ILE A 62 -8.75 21.69 -12.77
C ILE A 62 -9.80 22.73 -12.34
N ASN A 63 -9.48 23.60 -11.39
CA ASN A 63 -10.40 24.64 -10.94
C ASN A 63 -10.74 25.65 -12.05
N GLN A 64 -9.81 25.95 -12.96
CA GLN A 64 -10.07 26.78 -14.14
C GLN A 64 -11.02 26.11 -15.13
N GLN A 65 -11.01 24.77 -15.20
CA GLN A 65 -11.88 23.99 -16.07
C GLN A 65 -13.27 23.73 -15.46
N MET A 66 -13.39 23.71 -14.13
CA MET A 66 -14.64 23.39 -13.43
C MET A 66 -15.86 24.23 -13.85
N PRO A 67 -15.76 25.55 -14.13
CA PRO A 67 -16.90 26.32 -14.62
C PRO A 67 -17.50 25.79 -15.93
N GLY A 68 -16.73 25.06 -16.73
CA GLY A 68 -17.19 24.40 -17.96
C GLY A 68 -17.84 23.02 -17.72
N TYR A 69 -17.88 22.53 -16.48
CA TYR A 69 -18.45 21.23 -16.15
C TYR A 69 -19.85 21.37 -15.57
N THR A 70 -20.79 20.59 -16.12
CA THR A 70 -22.14 20.50 -15.58
C THR A 70 -22.14 19.78 -14.23
N GLN A 71 -22.64 20.44 -13.20
CA GLN A 71 -22.75 19.86 -11.86
C GLN A 71 -23.62 18.59 -11.86
N GLY A 72 -23.24 17.61 -11.03
CA GLY A 72 -23.92 16.32 -10.94
C GLY A 72 -23.59 15.35 -12.08
N THR A 73 -22.73 15.73 -13.02
CA THR A 73 -22.16 14.78 -13.98
C THR A 73 -20.96 14.06 -13.40
N THR A 74 -20.67 12.86 -13.90
CA THR A 74 -19.48 12.09 -13.54
C THR A 74 -18.18 12.87 -13.78
N LEU A 75 -18.13 13.70 -14.83
CA LEU A 75 -16.98 14.55 -15.12
C LEU A 75 -16.73 15.56 -13.99
N TYR A 76 -17.78 16.26 -13.55
CA TYR A 76 -17.70 17.23 -12.46
C TYR A 76 -17.28 16.56 -11.14
N GLU A 77 -17.88 15.42 -10.81
CA GLU A 77 -17.55 14.67 -9.58
C GLU A 77 -16.12 14.12 -9.60
N ASN A 78 -15.64 13.64 -10.75
CA ASN A 78 -14.26 13.20 -10.91
C ASN A 78 -13.26 14.35 -10.77
N ALA A 79 -13.59 15.53 -11.30
CA ALA A 79 -12.77 16.73 -11.14
C ALA A 79 -12.66 17.14 -9.66
N LEU A 80 -13.78 17.19 -8.94
CA LEU A 80 -13.79 17.45 -7.49
C LEU A 80 -12.95 16.41 -6.72
N ARG A 81 -13.05 15.13 -7.12
CA ARG A 81 -12.29 14.05 -6.48
C ARG A 81 -10.79 14.23 -6.63
N ARG A 82 -10.31 14.56 -7.84
CA ARG A 82 -8.91 14.87 -8.10
C ARG A 82 -8.44 16.04 -7.25
N VAL A 83 -9.22 17.13 -7.23
CA VAL A 83 -8.90 18.32 -6.42
C VAL A 83 -8.80 17.97 -4.94
N ALA A 84 -9.77 17.22 -4.40
CA ALA A 84 -9.75 16.79 -3.00
C ALA A 84 -8.53 15.91 -2.70
N TYR A 85 -8.20 14.97 -3.60
CA TYR A 85 -7.06 14.07 -3.44
C TYR A 85 -5.73 14.83 -3.43
N TYR A 86 -5.49 15.68 -4.44
CA TYR A 86 -4.23 16.42 -4.55
C TYR A 86 -4.03 17.40 -3.39
N LYS A 87 -5.10 18.08 -2.96
CA LYS A 87 -5.04 18.94 -1.76
C LYS A 87 -4.71 18.15 -0.50
N ALA A 88 -5.28 16.94 -0.35
CA ALA A 88 -4.98 16.08 0.79
C ALA A 88 -3.54 15.56 0.78
N ILE A 89 -2.98 15.21 -0.39
CA ILE A 89 -1.56 14.84 -0.50
C ILE A 89 -0.67 15.99 -0.03
N VAL A 90 -0.92 17.22 -0.52
CA VAL A 90 -0.17 18.41 -0.09
C VAL A 90 -0.27 18.61 1.42
N TYR A 91 -1.47 18.47 1.98
CA TYR A 91 -1.69 18.59 3.41
C TYR A 91 -0.88 17.56 4.23
N GLU A 92 -0.83 16.30 3.80
CA GLU A 92 -0.05 15.27 4.48
C GLU A 92 1.47 15.51 4.37
N ILE A 93 1.95 15.98 3.21
CA ILE A 93 3.35 16.41 3.03
C ILE A 93 3.68 17.55 4.01
N ASP A 94 2.81 18.54 4.14
CA ASP A 94 3.00 19.68 5.05
C ASP A 94 3.01 19.26 6.53
N ARG A 95 2.45 18.08 6.86
CA ARG A 95 2.53 17.45 8.19
C ARG A 95 3.81 16.65 8.42
N GLY A 96 4.69 16.57 7.42
CA GLY A 96 5.97 15.87 7.48
C GLY A 96 5.91 14.40 7.03
N GLU A 97 4.82 13.96 6.41
CA GLU A 97 4.74 12.61 5.85
C GLU A 97 5.59 12.47 4.59
N SER A 98 6.08 11.25 4.34
CA SER A 98 6.75 10.94 3.07
C SER A 98 5.76 11.01 1.90
N LEU A 99 6.26 11.21 0.67
CA LEU A 99 5.40 11.32 -0.50
C LEU A 99 4.55 10.05 -0.70
N SER A 100 5.19 8.87 -0.65
CA SER A 100 4.50 7.58 -0.72
C SER A 100 3.40 7.46 0.34
N LYS A 101 3.67 7.87 1.58
CA LYS A 101 2.69 7.76 2.65
C LYS A 101 1.53 8.76 2.49
N SER A 102 1.85 9.96 2.02
CA SER A 102 0.86 11.01 1.72
C SER A 102 -0.15 10.56 0.67
N LEU A 103 0.29 9.82 -0.36
CA LEU A 103 -0.63 9.25 -1.37
C LEU A 103 -1.63 8.26 -0.76
N GLU A 104 -1.20 7.43 0.19
CA GLU A 104 -2.09 6.48 0.89
C GLU A 104 -3.06 7.23 1.81
N ASN A 105 -2.54 8.14 2.63
CA ASN A 105 -3.32 8.89 3.63
C ASN A 105 -4.36 9.81 2.98
N ALA A 106 -4.16 10.24 1.73
CA ALA A 106 -5.09 11.10 1.00
C ALA A 106 -6.31 10.34 0.41
N LEU A 107 -6.28 9.00 0.32
CA LEU A 107 -7.36 8.22 -0.29
C LEU A 107 -8.75 8.44 0.33
N PRO A 108 -8.90 8.61 1.66
CA PRO A 108 -10.20 8.93 2.27
C PRO A 108 -10.76 10.27 1.80
N ALA A 109 -9.91 11.28 1.56
CA ALA A 109 -10.36 12.57 1.04
C ALA A 109 -10.90 12.44 -0.40
N ALA A 110 -10.29 11.60 -1.23
CA ALA A 110 -10.80 11.27 -2.55
C ALA A 110 -12.13 10.49 -2.47
N ALA A 111 -12.22 9.51 -1.57
CA ALA A 111 -13.42 8.69 -1.42
C ALA A 111 -14.65 9.52 -0.99
N THR A 112 -14.43 10.61 -0.25
CA THR A 112 -15.48 11.47 0.33
C THR A 112 -15.68 12.80 -0.40
N LEU A 113 -14.98 13.05 -1.51
CA LEU A 113 -14.95 14.37 -2.19
C LEU A 113 -14.61 15.52 -1.23
N GLY A 114 -13.67 15.30 -0.31
CA GLY A 114 -13.31 16.29 0.70
C GLY A 114 -14.39 16.50 1.77
N TYR A 115 -15.08 15.43 2.18
CA TYR A 115 -16.05 15.41 3.29
C TYR A 115 -17.29 16.31 3.14
N THR A 116 -17.56 16.86 1.95
CA THR A 116 -18.61 17.89 1.74
C THR A 116 -19.93 17.36 1.19
N LYS A 117 -19.99 16.12 0.71
CA LYS A 117 -21.22 15.45 0.28
C LYS A 117 -21.25 14.02 0.80
N GLU A 118 -22.43 13.46 1.04
CA GLU A 118 -22.61 12.00 1.08
C GLU A 118 -22.14 11.46 -0.26
N ALA A 119 -20.86 11.10 -0.35
CA ALA A 119 -20.27 10.71 -1.61
C ALA A 119 -20.96 9.42 -2.06
N SER A 120 -21.56 9.45 -3.25
CA SER A 120 -21.88 8.21 -3.96
C SER A 120 -20.63 7.33 -3.93
N TYR A 121 -20.80 6.09 -3.50
CA TYR A 121 -19.70 5.15 -3.27
C TYR A 121 -18.67 5.24 -4.38
N THR A 122 -17.49 5.80 -4.07
CA THR A 122 -16.40 5.84 -5.04
C THR A 122 -15.83 4.42 -5.12
N SER A 123 -15.87 3.81 -6.30
CA SER A 123 -15.38 2.45 -6.45
C SER A 123 -13.88 2.36 -6.18
N LYS A 124 -13.44 1.21 -5.64
CA LYS A 124 -12.01 0.93 -5.44
C LYS A 124 -11.19 1.07 -6.73
N VAL A 125 -11.80 0.76 -7.88
CA VAL A 125 -11.15 0.92 -9.20
C VAL A 125 -10.86 2.38 -9.50
N VAL A 126 -11.81 3.29 -9.24
CA VAL A 126 -11.60 4.73 -9.43
C VAL A 126 -10.55 5.27 -8.47
N LEU A 127 -10.55 4.83 -7.21
CA LEU A 127 -9.53 5.24 -6.24
C LEU A 127 -8.13 4.75 -6.62
N ARG A 128 -8.02 3.50 -7.09
CA ARG A 128 -6.74 2.94 -7.55
C ARG A 128 -6.23 3.67 -8.80
N ALA A 129 -7.12 3.95 -9.76
CA ALA A 129 -6.75 4.71 -10.95
C ALA A 129 -6.25 6.11 -10.60
N LEU A 130 -6.89 6.78 -9.64
CA LEU A 130 -6.48 8.10 -9.18
C LEU A 130 -5.15 8.08 -8.40
N HIS A 131 -4.95 7.06 -7.57
CA HIS A 131 -3.69 6.84 -6.87
C HIS A 131 -2.54 6.64 -7.87
N GLU A 132 -2.77 5.81 -8.88
CA GLU A 132 -1.80 5.53 -9.94
C GLU A 132 -1.51 6.76 -10.79
N GLU A 133 -2.53 7.55 -11.13
CA GLU A 133 -2.40 8.84 -11.82
C GLU A 133 -1.47 9.79 -11.05
N ALA A 134 -1.68 9.94 -9.74
CA ALA A 134 -0.82 10.75 -8.89
C ALA A 134 0.59 10.17 -8.78
N ARG A 135 0.72 8.85 -8.64
CA ARG A 135 2.00 8.16 -8.55
C ARG A 135 2.85 8.41 -9.80
N VAL A 136 2.30 8.17 -10.99
CA VAL A 136 3.01 8.38 -12.26
C VAL A 136 3.45 9.84 -12.43
N MET A 137 2.63 10.79 -11.99
CA MET A 137 2.94 12.22 -12.04
C MET A 137 4.10 12.63 -11.12
N LEU A 138 4.27 11.91 -10.01
CA LEU A 138 5.16 12.29 -8.90
C LEU A 138 6.44 11.45 -8.82
N VAL A 139 6.58 10.47 -9.69
CA VAL A 139 7.82 9.73 -9.92
C VAL A 139 8.60 10.40 -11.05
N ASP A 140 9.93 10.37 -10.94
CA ASP A 140 10.89 10.80 -11.98
C ASP A 140 11.21 9.70 -12.99
#